data_AF-A0A330GC59-F1
#
_entry.id   AF-A0A330GC59-F1
#
_cell.length_a   1.000
_cell.length_b   1.000
_cell.length_c   1.000
_cell.angle_alpha   90.00
_cell.angle_beta   90.00
_cell.angle_gamma   90.00
#
_symmetry.space_group_name_H-M   'P 1'
#
loop_
_entity.id
_entity.type
_entity.pdbx_description
1 polymer ?
#
loop_
_entity_poly.entity_id
_entity_poly.type
_entity_poly.pdbx_seq_one_letter_code
_entity_poly.pdbx_strand_id
1 'polypeptide(L)'
;MEKSFWHLRDEDRLVLEQGTENAIICNALRDVSRRDDIPDLPSGPEGMRWLEEQVKRAREHSVLTRGGFPRMLAISLIGGSHFWLQEDVRDLLCQGALGPEKLTVLEELALLNPCAITPRQQVKTDVTQNTIYRLCEAGLPLWVIVDNALDASVQGMADALEVASYSLFRADEQALAVKGPWLLAAWTKPRLVQYILSRPEYGYNALWLVADVDEPEQLIRHLQGLLYIKEEGGASSRFRFYDPRVFNHWLQNLASVRLADFFGPVQMWISPDPNPLMTAQRAWQYKWVDGQMNSSEILLQQRLNIEQ
;
A
#
# COMPACT_ATOMS: atom_id res chain seq x y z
N MET A 1 -18.36 26.38 10.19
CA MET A 1 -17.76 25.85 8.94
C MET A 1 -18.48 24.58 8.58
N GLU A 2 -18.97 24.47 7.35
CA GLU A 2 -19.67 23.30 6.86
C GLU A 2 -18.68 22.15 6.63
N LYS A 3 -19.02 20.94 7.09
CA LYS A 3 -18.14 19.76 6.97
C LYS A 3 -18.15 19.32 5.50
N SER A 4 -17.01 19.40 4.82
CA SER A 4 -16.84 18.80 3.49
C SER A 4 -16.78 17.27 3.63
N PHE A 5 -17.50 16.56 2.77
CA PHE A 5 -17.55 15.10 2.71
C PHE A 5 -17.42 14.63 1.27
N TRP A 6 -16.75 13.50 1.08
CA TRP A 6 -16.80 12.77 -0.16
C TRP A 6 -18.07 11.92 -0.19
N HIS A 7 -18.89 12.10 -1.22
CA HIS A 7 -20.12 11.34 -1.39
C HIS A 7 -19.86 10.13 -2.28
N LEU A 8 -19.89 8.93 -1.70
CA LEU A 8 -19.80 7.70 -2.50
C LEU A 8 -21.14 7.46 -3.22
N ARG A 9 -21.07 7.38 -4.54
CA ARG A 9 -22.17 6.94 -5.42
C ARG A 9 -22.12 5.42 -5.57
N ASP A 10 -23.17 4.82 -6.10
CA ASP A 10 -23.22 3.37 -6.34
C ASP A 10 -22.10 2.88 -7.27
N GLU A 11 -21.76 3.67 -8.29
CA GLU A 11 -20.63 3.41 -9.19
C GLU A 11 -19.30 3.30 -8.42
N ASP A 12 -19.08 4.14 -7.41
CA ASP A 12 -17.88 4.13 -6.59
C ASP A 12 -17.80 2.87 -5.71
N ARG A 13 -18.95 2.46 -5.17
CA ARG A 13 -19.03 1.27 -4.31
C ARG A 13 -18.64 0.03 -5.09
N LEU A 14 -19.14 -0.10 -6.31
CA LEU A 14 -18.79 -1.21 -7.20
C LEU A 14 -17.28 -1.23 -7.49
N VAL A 15 -16.67 -0.06 -7.72
CA VAL A 15 -15.21 0.05 -7.90
C VAL A 15 -14.48 -0.43 -6.63
N LEU A 16 -14.89 0.01 -5.45
CA LEU A 16 -14.26 -0.40 -4.19
C LEU A 16 -14.44 -1.90 -3.88
N GLU A 17 -15.61 -2.45 -4.19
CA GLU A 17 -15.89 -3.88 -4.08
C GLU A 17 -14.95 -4.69 -4.99
N GLN A 18 -14.77 -4.26 -6.25
CA GLN A 18 -13.82 -4.89 -7.19
C GLN A 18 -12.37 -4.82 -6.69
N GLY A 19 -11.99 -3.74 -5.99
CA GLY A 19 -10.65 -3.57 -5.42
C GLY A 19 -10.39 -4.38 -4.14
N THR A 20 -11.42 -4.97 -3.53
CA THR A 20 -11.31 -5.63 -2.22
C THR A 20 -10.40 -6.85 -2.26
N GLU A 21 -10.46 -7.62 -3.34
CA GLU A 21 -9.61 -8.81 -3.50
C GLU A 21 -8.13 -8.44 -3.61
N ASN A 22 -7.81 -7.42 -4.42
CA ASN A 22 -6.44 -6.90 -4.55
C ASN A 22 -5.90 -6.42 -3.20
N ALA A 23 -6.73 -5.76 -2.40
CA ALA A 23 -6.36 -5.34 -1.05
C ALA A 23 -6.09 -6.56 -0.14
N ILE A 24 -6.89 -7.63 -0.20
CA ILE A 24 -6.65 -8.88 0.54
C ILE A 24 -5.31 -9.50 0.14
N ILE A 25 -5.02 -9.57 -1.16
CA ILE A 25 -3.78 -10.13 -1.69
C ILE A 25 -2.57 -9.34 -1.21
N CYS A 26 -2.58 -8.01 -1.38
CA CYS A 26 -1.47 -7.15 -0.95
C CYS A 26 -1.27 -7.19 0.57
N ASN A 27 -2.34 -7.31 1.36
CA ASN A 27 -2.24 -7.45 2.81
C ASN A 27 -1.57 -8.77 3.20
N ALA A 28 -2.00 -9.88 2.60
CA ALA A 28 -1.45 -11.19 2.89
C ALA A 28 0.05 -11.27 2.56
N LEU A 29 0.45 -10.71 1.41
CA LEU A 29 1.86 -10.59 1.04
C LEU A 29 2.66 -9.79 2.07
N ARG A 30 2.11 -8.68 2.56
CA ARG A 30 2.77 -7.85 3.59
C ARG A 30 2.85 -8.53 4.95
N ASP A 31 1.84 -9.29 5.32
CA ASP A 31 1.84 -9.99 6.61
C ASP A 31 2.91 -11.08 6.62
N VAL A 32 3.02 -11.80 5.50
CA VAL A 32 4.03 -12.83 5.29
C VAL A 32 5.44 -12.21 5.12
N SER A 33 5.59 -11.09 4.43
CA SER A 33 6.91 -10.46 4.22
C SER A 33 7.55 -9.89 5.49
N ARG A 34 6.78 -9.72 6.57
CA ARG A 34 7.27 -9.27 7.88
C ARG A 34 7.72 -10.40 8.79
N ARG A 35 7.52 -11.66 8.37
CA ARG A 35 7.88 -12.83 9.14
C ARG A 35 9.31 -13.24 8.84
N ASP A 36 10.16 -13.19 9.86
CA ASP A 36 11.56 -13.65 9.76
C ASP A 36 11.71 -15.16 10.00
N ASP A 37 10.62 -15.84 10.39
CA ASP A 37 10.57 -17.26 10.73
C ASP A 37 10.20 -18.18 9.55
N ILE A 38 10.04 -17.61 8.35
CA ILE A 38 9.67 -18.35 7.13
C ILE A 38 10.53 -17.91 5.94
N PRO A 39 10.59 -18.70 4.85
CA PRO A 39 11.29 -18.29 3.64
C PRO A 39 10.76 -16.98 3.04
N ASP A 40 11.65 -16.18 2.47
CA ASP A 40 11.31 -14.92 1.80
C ASP A 40 10.36 -15.13 0.62
N LEU A 41 9.56 -14.09 0.33
CA LEU A 41 8.71 -14.09 -0.86
C LEU A 41 9.56 -14.16 -2.14
N PRO A 42 9.20 -15.02 -3.12
CA PRO A 42 9.81 -14.98 -4.44
C PRO A 42 9.54 -13.62 -5.08
N SER A 43 10.46 -13.12 -5.90
CA SER A 43 10.38 -11.76 -6.42
C SER A 43 10.42 -11.69 -7.95
N GLY A 44 10.06 -10.53 -8.50
CA GLY A 44 9.98 -10.30 -9.94
C GLY A 44 8.97 -11.21 -10.65
N PRO A 45 9.19 -11.54 -11.94
CA PRO A 45 8.26 -12.34 -12.73
C PRO A 45 8.01 -13.76 -12.19
N GLU A 46 8.98 -14.35 -11.50
CA GLU A 46 8.79 -15.63 -10.83
C GLU A 46 7.86 -15.50 -9.62
N GLY A 47 8.07 -14.47 -8.79
CA GLY A 47 7.16 -14.15 -7.69
C GLY A 47 5.73 -13.93 -8.14
N MET A 48 5.53 -13.24 -9.28
CA MET A 48 4.19 -13.02 -9.84
C MET A 48 3.51 -14.33 -10.24
N ARG A 49 4.21 -15.23 -10.94
CA ARG A 49 3.67 -16.55 -11.32
C ARG A 49 3.35 -17.40 -10.09
N TRP A 50 4.25 -17.40 -9.10
CA TRP A 50 4.00 -18.09 -7.83
C TRP A 50 2.75 -17.56 -7.13
N LEU A 51 2.56 -16.23 -7.09
CA LEU A 51 1.39 -15.60 -6.50
C LEU A 51 0.11 -15.97 -7.26
N GLU A 52 0.13 -15.94 -8.58
CA GLU A 52 -1.03 -16.33 -9.41
C GLU A 52 -1.48 -17.76 -9.09
N GLU A 53 -0.53 -18.69 -8.92
CA GLU A 53 -0.82 -20.06 -8.48
C GLU A 53 -1.44 -20.09 -7.07
N GLN A 54 -0.90 -19.30 -6.13
CA GLN A 54 -1.44 -19.27 -4.77
C GLN A 54 -2.85 -18.67 -4.72
N VAL A 55 -3.11 -17.60 -5.49
CA VAL A 55 -4.43 -16.99 -5.60
C VAL A 55 -5.43 -17.98 -6.20
N LYS A 56 -5.03 -18.70 -7.27
CA LYS A 56 -5.87 -19.74 -7.88
C LYS A 56 -6.24 -20.81 -6.85
N ARG A 57 -5.26 -21.35 -6.13
CA ARG A 57 -5.49 -22.36 -5.07
C ARG A 57 -6.39 -21.82 -3.95
N ALA A 58 -6.16 -20.59 -3.53
CA ALA A 58 -6.96 -19.96 -2.48
C ALA A 58 -8.43 -19.78 -2.90
N ARG A 59 -8.69 -19.48 -4.18
CA ARG A 59 -10.05 -19.43 -4.73
C ARG A 59 -10.69 -20.82 -4.79
N GLU A 60 -9.97 -21.83 -5.27
CA GLU A 60 -10.45 -23.22 -5.33
C GLU A 60 -10.92 -23.74 -3.97
N HIS A 61 -10.21 -23.36 -2.89
CA HIS A 61 -10.55 -23.76 -1.53
C HIS A 61 -11.33 -22.71 -0.73
N SER A 62 -11.78 -21.61 -1.36
CA SER A 62 -12.53 -20.52 -0.71
C SER A 62 -11.83 -19.91 0.51
N VAL A 63 -10.49 -19.83 0.49
CA VAL A 63 -9.66 -19.25 1.55
C VAL A 63 -8.97 -17.94 1.14
N LEU A 64 -9.34 -17.35 -0.01
CA LEU A 64 -8.92 -16.00 -0.40
C LEU A 64 -9.62 -14.93 0.47
N THR A 65 -9.29 -14.93 1.75
CA THR A 65 -9.88 -14.08 2.79
C THR A 65 -8.77 -13.44 3.61
N ARG A 66 -9.10 -12.39 4.39
CA ARG A 66 -8.13 -11.69 5.25
C ARG A 66 -7.41 -12.60 6.24
N GLY A 67 -8.05 -13.67 6.70
CA GLY A 67 -7.44 -14.64 7.63
C GLY A 67 -6.87 -15.87 6.95
N GLY A 68 -7.50 -16.37 5.88
CA GLY A 68 -7.11 -17.62 5.23
C GLY A 68 -5.90 -17.46 4.31
N PHE A 69 -5.85 -16.39 3.52
CA PHE A 69 -4.84 -16.26 2.47
C PHE A 69 -3.42 -16.06 3.02
N PRO A 70 -3.17 -15.22 4.05
CA PRO A 70 -1.83 -15.11 4.64
C PRO A 70 -1.30 -16.44 5.19
N ARG A 71 -2.18 -17.27 5.78
CA ARG A 71 -1.84 -18.61 6.27
C ARG A 71 -1.46 -19.54 5.11
N MET A 72 -2.26 -19.55 4.04
CA MET A 72 -1.96 -20.35 2.85
C MET A 72 -0.64 -19.94 2.19
N LEU A 73 -0.34 -18.64 2.09
CA LEU A 73 0.95 -18.16 1.59
C LEU A 73 2.11 -18.64 2.48
N ALA A 74 1.97 -18.56 3.80
CA ALA A 74 2.99 -19.05 4.73
C ALA A 74 3.21 -20.57 4.60
N ILE A 75 2.14 -21.37 4.53
CA ILE A 75 2.21 -22.82 4.27
C ILE A 75 2.99 -23.09 2.98
N SER A 76 2.67 -22.38 1.89
CA SER A 76 3.34 -22.55 0.60
C SER A 76 4.83 -22.21 0.64
N LEU A 77 5.22 -21.18 1.41
CA LEU A 77 6.63 -20.81 1.55
C LEU A 77 7.39 -21.83 2.41
N ILE A 78 6.81 -22.24 3.54
CA ILE A 78 7.42 -23.21 4.46
C ILE A 78 7.56 -24.57 3.78
N GLY A 79 6.50 -25.10 3.16
CA GLY A 79 6.52 -26.44 2.57
C GLY A 79 7.17 -26.51 1.18
N GLY A 80 7.33 -25.38 0.50
CA GLY A 80 7.93 -25.29 -0.83
C GLY A 80 7.06 -25.84 -1.96
N SER A 81 7.66 -25.96 -3.14
CA SER A 81 6.96 -26.26 -4.41
C SER A 81 6.25 -27.61 -4.46
N HIS A 82 6.72 -28.60 -3.70
CA HIS A 82 6.17 -29.97 -3.72
C HIS A 82 5.16 -30.24 -2.61
N PHE A 83 5.03 -29.36 -1.61
CA PHE A 83 4.15 -29.57 -0.46
C PHE A 83 2.72 -29.94 -0.86
N TRP A 84 2.14 -29.16 -1.77
CA TRP A 84 0.77 -29.34 -2.24
C TRP A 84 0.55 -30.58 -3.11
N LEU A 85 1.62 -31.27 -3.48
CA LEU A 85 1.59 -32.51 -4.26
C LEU A 85 1.69 -33.76 -3.36
N GLN A 86 1.94 -33.60 -2.05
CA GLN A 86 2.00 -34.72 -1.12
C GLN A 86 0.62 -35.39 -1.00
N GLU A 87 0.61 -36.70 -0.78
CA GLU A 87 -0.62 -37.52 -0.78
C GLU A 87 -1.53 -37.15 0.39
N ASP A 88 -0.97 -37.07 1.59
CA ASP A 88 -1.65 -36.65 2.82
C ASP A 88 -2.24 -35.23 2.74
N VAL A 89 -1.53 -34.29 2.12
CA VAL A 89 -2.02 -32.93 1.86
C VAL A 89 -3.20 -32.95 0.90
N ARG A 90 -3.10 -33.73 -0.20
CA ARG A 90 -4.19 -33.86 -1.17
C ARG A 90 -5.43 -34.50 -0.55
N ASP A 91 -5.26 -35.55 0.24
CA ASP A 91 -6.35 -36.23 0.94
C ASP A 91 -7.06 -35.29 1.91
N LEU A 92 -6.31 -34.48 2.66
CA LEU A 92 -6.87 -33.49 3.57
C LEU A 92 -7.69 -32.41 2.84
N LEU A 93 -7.21 -31.96 1.68
CA LEU A 93 -7.89 -30.96 0.84
C LEU A 93 -9.16 -31.50 0.17
N CYS A 94 -9.22 -32.80 -0.16
CA CYS A 94 -10.39 -33.44 -0.73
C CYS A 94 -11.53 -33.68 0.28
N GLN A 95 -11.21 -33.69 1.58
CA GLN A 95 -12.19 -33.87 2.62
C GLN A 95 -12.83 -32.52 2.95
N GLY A 96 -14.10 -32.29 2.64
CA GLY A 96 -14.87 -31.12 3.11
C GLY A 96 -14.26 -29.74 2.83
N ALA A 97 -14.74 -28.71 3.52
CA ALA A 97 -14.24 -27.34 3.35
C ALA A 97 -12.90 -27.11 4.08
N LEU A 98 -12.04 -26.25 3.51
CA LEU A 98 -10.78 -25.83 4.13
C LEU A 98 -11.04 -24.75 5.19
N GLY A 99 -11.42 -25.20 6.39
CA GLY A 99 -11.63 -24.35 7.57
C GLY A 99 -10.36 -24.05 8.36
N PRO A 100 -10.46 -23.23 9.43
CA PRO A 100 -9.33 -22.84 10.27
C PRO A 100 -8.55 -24.01 10.87
N GLU A 101 -9.23 -25.08 11.27
CA GLU A 101 -8.64 -26.29 11.86
C GLU A 101 -7.74 -27.02 10.85
N LYS A 102 -8.21 -27.17 9.60
CA LYS A 102 -7.42 -27.83 8.54
C LYS A 102 -6.25 -26.98 8.10
N LEU A 103 -6.38 -25.67 8.08
CA LEU A 103 -5.25 -24.78 7.86
C LEU A 103 -4.19 -24.97 8.96
N THR A 104 -4.58 -25.21 10.21
CA THR A 104 -3.62 -25.51 11.29
C THR A 104 -2.90 -26.84 11.05
N VAL A 105 -3.63 -27.87 10.63
CA VAL A 105 -2.99 -29.16 10.27
C VAL A 105 -2.02 -28.98 9.09
N LEU A 106 -2.36 -28.22 8.06
CA LEU A 106 -1.46 -27.94 6.95
C LEU A 106 -0.21 -27.15 7.37
N GLU A 107 -0.34 -26.20 8.31
CA GLU A 107 0.80 -25.50 8.91
C GLU A 107 1.72 -26.48 9.64
N GLU A 108 1.18 -27.40 10.44
CA GLU A 108 1.96 -28.43 11.12
C GLU A 108 2.66 -29.36 10.13
N LEU A 109 1.98 -29.81 9.07
CA LEU A 109 2.57 -30.66 8.04
C LEU A 109 3.70 -29.95 7.29
N ALA A 110 3.54 -28.67 6.96
CA ALA A 110 4.59 -27.89 6.30
C ALA A 110 5.85 -27.79 7.17
N LEU A 111 5.68 -27.69 8.49
CA LEU A 111 6.78 -27.62 9.45
C LEU A 111 7.52 -28.94 9.66
N LEU A 112 6.99 -30.09 9.22
CA LEU A 112 7.69 -31.38 9.31
C LEU A 112 8.90 -31.44 8.37
N ASN A 113 8.85 -30.76 7.22
CA ASN A 113 9.92 -30.71 6.23
C ASN A 113 10.05 -29.30 5.63
N PRO A 114 10.50 -28.31 6.42
CA PRO A 114 10.49 -26.92 6.00
C PRO A 114 11.60 -26.63 4.98
N CYS A 115 11.30 -25.75 4.03
CA CYS A 115 12.30 -25.13 3.18
C CYS A 115 13.30 -24.30 4.01
N ALA A 116 14.54 -24.27 3.55
CA ALA A 116 15.59 -23.48 4.19
C ALA A 116 15.24 -21.99 4.17
N ILE A 117 15.31 -21.34 5.34
CA ILE A 117 15.19 -19.89 5.45
C ILE A 117 16.48 -19.29 4.92
N THR A 118 16.40 -18.59 3.79
CA THR A 118 17.54 -17.81 3.28
C THR A 118 17.47 -16.41 3.87
N PRO A 119 18.54 -15.89 4.50
CA PRO A 119 18.55 -14.55 5.05
C PRO A 119 18.28 -13.50 3.97
N ARG A 120 17.38 -12.55 4.27
CA ARG A 120 17.06 -11.45 3.37
C ARG A 120 18.29 -10.60 3.08
N GLN A 121 18.71 -10.54 1.82
CA GLN A 121 19.80 -9.68 1.42
C GLN A 121 19.32 -8.22 1.41
N GLN A 122 19.81 -7.41 2.35
CA GLN A 122 19.51 -5.98 2.35
C GLN A 122 20.19 -5.33 1.15
N VAL A 123 19.40 -4.95 0.15
CA VAL A 123 19.88 -4.11 -0.94
C VAL A 123 20.08 -2.70 -0.39
N LYS A 124 21.34 -2.24 -0.32
CA LYS A 124 21.61 -0.83 -0.05
C LYS A 124 21.11 0.00 -1.22
N THR A 125 20.09 0.80 -0.96
CA THR A 125 19.53 1.71 -1.94
C THR A 125 20.22 3.06 -1.85
N ASP A 126 20.74 3.57 -2.97
CA ASP A 126 21.06 5.00 -3.08
C ASP A 126 19.76 5.80 -3.28
N VAL A 127 19.27 6.37 -2.19
CA VAL A 127 18.04 7.16 -2.18
C VAL A 127 18.17 8.44 -3.01
N THR A 128 19.39 8.93 -3.27
CA THR A 128 19.59 10.18 -4.03
C THR A 128 19.22 10.05 -5.51
N GLN A 129 19.25 8.82 -6.04
CA GLN A 129 18.77 8.50 -7.39
C GLN A 129 17.26 8.26 -7.44
N ASN A 130 16.56 8.31 -6.30
CA ASN A 130 15.14 8.07 -6.28
C ASN A 130 14.37 9.23 -6.91
N THR A 131 13.44 8.92 -7.80
CA THR A 131 12.64 9.95 -8.51
C THR A 131 11.94 10.90 -7.54
N ILE A 132 11.38 10.42 -6.44
CA ILE A 132 10.71 11.25 -5.43
C ILE A 132 11.72 12.18 -4.73
N TYR A 133 12.90 11.67 -4.40
CA TYR A 133 13.97 12.48 -3.83
C TYR A 133 14.41 13.59 -4.80
N ARG A 134 14.55 13.27 -6.09
CA ARG A 134 14.92 14.24 -7.13
C ARG A 134 13.85 15.32 -7.30
N LEU A 135 12.56 14.99 -7.16
CA LEU A 135 11.48 15.98 -7.18
C LEU A 135 11.56 16.93 -5.98
N CYS A 136 11.91 16.41 -4.80
CA CYS A 136 12.16 17.22 -3.61
C CYS A 136 13.34 18.19 -3.81
N GLU A 137 14.48 17.69 -4.31
CA GLU A 137 15.68 18.51 -4.57
C GLU A 137 15.45 19.56 -5.66
N ALA A 138 14.54 19.30 -6.59
CA ALA A 138 14.13 20.27 -7.61
C ALA A 138 13.27 21.42 -7.06
N GLY A 139 12.94 21.42 -5.76
CA GLY A 139 12.19 22.47 -5.10
C GLY A 139 10.68 22.44 -5.40
N LEU A 140 10.14 21.32 -5.88
CA LEU A 140 8.70 21.18 -6.03
C LEU A 140 8.02 21.19 -4.66
N PRO A 141 6.78 21.71 -4.54
CA PRO A 141 6.00 21.69 -3.30
C PRO A 141 5.47 20.26 -3.05
N LEU A 142 6.39 19.37 -2.73
CA LEU A 142 6.20 17.95 -2.51
C LEU A 142 5.72 17.70 -1.08
N TRP A 143 4.56 17.07 -0.97
CA TRP A 143 3.98 16.61 0.28
C TRP A 143 3.90 15.08 0.29
N VAL A 144 3.75 14.53 1.49
CA VAL A 144 3.54 13.10 1.69
C VAL A 144 2.47 12.86 2.73
N ILE A 145 1.60 11.89 2.46
CA ILE A 145 0.64 11.35 3.41
C ILE A 145 1.20 10.03 3.95
N VAL A 146 1.32 9.93 5.26
CA VAL A 146 1.80 8.73 5.97
C VAL A 146 0.78 8.26 7.01
N ASP A 147 0.68 6.94 7.17
CA ASP A 147 -0.22 6.29 8.12
C ASP A 147 0.60 5.75 9.30
N ASN A 148 0.47 6.39 10.47
CA ASN A 148 1.23 6.01 11.66
C ASN A 148 0.77 4.68 12.26
N ALA A 149 -0.37 4.12 11.83
CA ALA A 149 -0.76 2.77 12.22
C ALA A 149 0.25 1.71 11.72
N LEU A 150 1.08 2.05 10.74
CA LEU A 150 2.17 1.21 10.26
C LEU A 150 3.43 1.35 11.12
N ASP A 151 3.89 2.59 11.26
CA ASP A 151 5.03 2.98 12.07
C ASP A 151 4.89 4.48 12.36
N ALA A 152 5.07 4.89 13.61
CA ALA A 152 4.98 6.29 14.04
C ALA A 152 6.31 7.03 13.90
N SER A 153 7.40 6.33 13.55
CA SER A 153 8.75 6.90 13.50
C SER A 153 8.92 7.99 12.44
N VAL A 154 8.14 7.96 11.35
CA VAL A 154 8.17 9.03 10.33
C VAL A 154 7.62 10.34 10.88
N GLN A 155 6.55 10.30 11.68
CA GLN A 155 6.08 11.50 12.37
C GLN A 155 7.14 11.99 13.36
N GLY A 156 7.72 11.10 14.17
CA GLY A 156 8.78 11.49 15.11
C GLY A 156 10.01 12.11 14.41
N MET A 157 10.35 11.64 13.21
CA MET A 157 11.41 12.25 12.39
C MET A 157 10.99 13.63 11.84
N ALA A 158 9.74 13.78 11.42
CA ALA A 158 9.20 15.07 10.98
C ALA A 158 9.26 16.10 12.10
N ASP A 159 8.84 15.72 13.31
CA ASP A 159 8.90 16.56 14.52
C ASP A 159 10.36 16.97 14.83
N ALA A 160 11.29 16.01 14.82
CA ALA A 160 12.70 16.26 15.10
C ALA A 160 13.40 17.15 14.06
N LEU A 161 12.91 17.15 12.81
CA LEU A 161 13.41 18.00 11.73
C LEU A 161 12.67 19.34 11.60
N GLU A 162 11.67 19.57 12.47
CA GLU A 162 10.78 20.74 12.45
C GLU A 162 10.05 20.87 11.08
N VAL A 163 9.61 19.74 10.52
CA VAL A 163 8.79 19.71 9.31
C VAL A 163 7.35 20.00 9.69
N ALA A 164 6.71 20.91 8.95
CA ALA A 164 5.29 21.16 9.12
C ALA A 164 4.47 19.88 8.87
N SER A 165 3.71 19.46 9.89
CA SER A 165 2.94 18.23 9.90
C SER A 165 1.50 18.50 10.32
N TYR A 166 0.54 17.89 9.62
CA TYR A 166 -0.88 18.13 9.83
C TYR A 166 -1.64 16.80 9.90
N SER A 167 -2.35 16.56 11.00
CA SER A 167 -3.29 15.45 11.09
C SER A 167 -4.45 15.69 10.12
N LEU A 168 -4.77 14.69 9.29
CA LEU A 168 -5.95 14.73 8.43
C LEU A 168 -7.21 14.29 9.17
N PHE A 169 -7.12 13.81 10.41
CA PHE A 169 -8.31 13.73 11.24
C PHE A 169 -8.78 15.12 11.68
N ARG A 170 -10.09 15.27 11.77
CA ARG A 170 -10.74 16.47 12.31
C ARG A 170 -10.43 16.64 13.79
N ALA A 171 -10.58 17.87 14.28
CA ALA A 171 -10.30 18.24 15.67
C ALA A 171 -11.14 17.45 16.69
N ASP A 172 -12.37 17.04 16.34
CA ASP A 172 -13.22 16.18 17.18
C ASP A 172 -12.72 14.72 17.28
N GLU A 173 -11.69 14.35 16.52
CA GLU A 173 -11.08 13.02 16.47
C GLU A 173 -9.59 13.02 16.87
N GLN A 174 -9.15 14.02 17.63
CA GLN A 174 -7.75 14.20 18.04
C GLN A 174 -7.16 12.95 18.71
N ALA A 175 -7.96 12.18 19.45
CA ALA A 175 -7.52 10.93 20.10
C ALA A 175 -7.04 9.87 19.09
N LEU A 176 -7.49 9.93 17.83
CA LEU A 176 -7.06 9.03 16.77
C LEU A 176 -5.82 9.55 16.03
N ALA A 177 -5.46 10.84 16.19
CA ALA A 177 -4.37 11.47 15.45
C ALA A 177 -3.03 10.74 15.62
N VAL A 178 -2.78 10.10 16.77
CA VAL A 178 -1.57 9.29 17.00
C VAL A 178 -1.41 8.17 15.95
N LYS A 179 -2.51 7.69 15.36
CA LYS A 179 -2.51 6.65 14.32
C LYS A 179 -2.42 7.22 12.90
N GLY A 180 -2.52 8.53 12.70
CA GLY A 180 -2.58 9.14 11.36
C GLY A 180 -3.90 8.83 10.65
N PRO A 181 -4.09 9.31 9.41
CA PRO A 181 -3.03 9.77 8.49
C PRO A 181 -2.55 11.20 8.74
N TRP A 182 -1.25 11.44 8.48
CA TRP A 182 -0.58 12.74 8.59
C TRP A 182 -0.10 13.21 7.23
N LEU A 183 -0.32 14.50 6.94
CA LEU A 183 0.25 15.22 5.81
C LEU A 183 1.52 15.94 6.27
N LEU A 184 2.64 15.72 5.57
CA LEU A 184 3.94 16.32 5.88
C LEU A 184 4.45 17.15 4.70
N ALA A 185 4.96 18.36 4.98
CA ALA A 185 5.58 19.25 4.00
C ALA A 185 7.01 18.80 3.61
N ALA A 186 7.11 17.64 2.96
CA ALA A 186 8.37 16.93 2.71
C ALA A 186 9.43 17.76 1.97
N TRP A 187 9.01 18.65 1.07
CA TRP A 187 9.90 19.53 0.30
C TRP A 187 10.78 20.47 1.15
N THR A 188 10.37 20.78 2.38
CA THR A 188 11.11 21.67 3.26
C THR A 188 12.39 21.05 3.83
N LYS A 189 12.50 19.70 3.83
CA LYS A 189 13.62 18.96 4.40
C LYS A 189 13.88 17.67 3.60
N PRO A 190 14.80 17.68 2.62
CA PRO A 190 15.17 16.48 1.85
C PRO A 190 15.61 15.28 2.70
N ARG A 191 16.15 15.51 3.91
CA ARG A 191 16.47 14.44 4.87
C ARG A 191 15.26 13.64 5.33
N LEU A 192 14.06 14.24 5.44
CA LEU A 192 12.83 13.50 5.74
C LEU A 192 12.49 12.56 4.57
N VAL A 193 12.61 13.05 3.34
CA VAL A 193 12.39 12.24 2.13
C VAL A 193 13.37 11.07 2.08
N GLN A 194 14.65 11.31 2.37
CA GLN A 194 15.65 10.23 2.47
C GLN A 194 15.25 9.19 3.51
N TYR A 195 14.83 9.64 4.69
CA TYR A 195 14.41 8.78 5.78
C TYR A 195 13.24 7.87 5.37
N ILE A 196 12.18 8.45 4.78
CA ILE A 196 10.99 7.70 4.32
C ILE A 196 11.37 6.69 3.24
N LEU A 197 12.16 7.10 2.24
CA LEU A 197 12.51 6.25 1.09
C LEU A 197 13.56 5.18 1.42
N SER A 198 14.35 5.36 2.48
CA SER A 198 15.29 4.34 2.97
C SER A 198 14.60 3.13 3.60
N ARG A 199 13.29 3.25 3.87
CA ARG A 199 12.48 2.27 4.57
C ARG A 199 11.55 1.53 3.61
N PRO A 200 11.76 0.22 3.39
CA PRO A 200 10.93 -0.57 2.50
C PRO A 200 9.44 -0.48 2.86
N GLU A 201 9.10 -0.50 4.15
CA GLU A 201 7.73 -0.46 4.63
C GLU A 201 6.97 0.82 4.27
N TYR A 202 7.66 1.95 4.08
CA TYR A 202 7.01 3.19 3.63
C TYR A 202 7.09 3.38 2.12
N GLY A 203 8.08 2.78 1.46
CA GLY A 203 8.24 2.83 0.01
C GLY A 203 6.97 2.46 -0.77
N TYR A 204 6.11 1.60 -0.22
CA TYR A 204 4.81 1.20 -0.80
C TYR A 204 3.58 1.59 0.04
N ASN A 205 3.72 2.47 1.04
CA ASN A 205 2.60 2.93 1.90
C ASN A 205 2.49 4.44 2.07
N ALA A 206 3.47 5.19 1.57
CA ALA A 206 3.39 6.63 1.48
C ALA A 206 2.68 7.02 0.19
N LEU A 207 1.70 7.92 0.27
CA LEU A 207 1.15 8.59 -0.89
C LEU A 207 1.78 9.98 -1.01
N TRP A 208 2.42 10.23 -2.14
CA TRP A 208 3.11 11.50 -2.40
C TRP A 208 2.25 12.38 -3.30
N LEU A 209 2.38 13.69 -3.14
CA LEU A 209 1.67 14.65 -3.97
C LEU A 209 2.46 15.94 -4.18
N VAL A 210 2.22 16.60 -5.30
CA VAL A 210 2.66 17.98 -5.55
C VAL A 210 1.43 18.87 -5.48
N ALA A 211 1.47 19.83 -4.56
CA ALA A 211 0.41 20.79 -4.32
C ALA A 211 1.03 22.15 -4.06
N ASP A 212 0.97 23.03 -5.06
CA ASP A 212 1.35 24.44 -4.94
C ASP A 212 0.16 25.23 -4.37
N VAL A 213 0.21 25.48 -3.07
CA VAL A 213 -0.84 26.19 -2.32
C VAL A 213 -0.21 27.28 -1.47
N ASP A 214 -0.80 28.47 -1.49
CA ASP A 214 -0.36 29.59 -0.65
C ASP A 214 -0.66 29.31 0.84
N GLU A 215 -1.82 28.70 1.11
CA GLU A 215 -2.30 28.35 2.45
C GLU A 215 -2.42 26.80 2.59
N PRO A 216 -1.62 26.15 3.46
CA PRO A 216 -1.72 24.72 3.72
C PRO A 216 -3.13 24.26 4.13
N GLU A 217 -3.90 25.13 4.77
CA GLU A 217 -5.28 24.88 5.19
C GLU A 217 -6.20 24.54 4.01
N GLN A 218 -5.94 25.08 2.81
CA GLN A 218 -6.69 24.72 1.61
C GLN A 218 -6.49 23.24 1.27
N LEU A 219 -5.23 22.78 1.27
CA LEU A 219 -4.89 21.39 1.00
C LEU A 219 -5.43 20.47 2.11
N ILE A 220 -5.28 20.86 3.39
CA ILE A 220 -5.77 20.07 4.52
C ILE A 220 -7.29 19.90 4.45
N ARG A 221 -8.05 20.97 4.19
CA ARG A 221 -9.51 20.91 4.05
C ARG A 221 -9.94 20.00 2.90
N HIS A 222 -9.23 20.07 1.78
CA HIS A 222 -9.46 19.19 0.62
C HIS A 222 -9.27 17.72 0.99
N LEU A 223 -8.11 17.37 1.54
CA LEU A 223 -7.77 15.99 1.92
C LEU A 223 -8.68 15.45 3.03
N GLN A 224 -9.07 16.30 3.99
CA GLN A 224 -10.10 15.97 4.97
C GLN A 224 -11.44 15.66 4.30
N GLY A 225 -11.85 16.43 3.29
CA GLY A 225 -13.03 16.16 2.50
C GLY A 225 -13.02 14.77 1.87
N LEU A 226 -11.86 14.32 1.37
CA LEU A 226 -11.68 12.97 0.80
C LEU A 226 -11.69 11.87 1.86
N LEU A 227 -11.21 12.14 3.07
CA LEU A 227 -11.10 11.16 4.16
C LEU A 227 -12.47 10.77 4.73
N TYR A 228 -13.43 11.69 4.79
CA TYR A 228 -14.74 11.42 5.41
C TYR A 228 -15.79 11.17 4.34
N ILE A 229 -16.32 9.94 4.32
CA ILE A 229 -17.45 9.58 3.46
C ILE A 229 -18.74 9.84 4.23
N LYS A 230 -19.75 10.35 3.53
CA LYS A 230 -21.13 10.34 4.01
C LYS A 230 -21.92 9.27 3.28
N GLU A 231 -22.50 8.34 4.04
CA GLU A 231 -23.38 7.29 3.51
C GLU A 231 -24.84 7.76 3.45
N GLU A 232 -25.64 7.11 2.61
CA GLU A 232 -27.10 7.28 2.62
C GLU A 232 -27.63 6.84 3.99
N GLY A 233 -28.22 7.77 4.74
CA GLY A 233 -28.62 7.58 6.14
C GLY A 233 -27.80 8.38 7.16
N GLY A 234 -26.74 9.08 6.72
CA GLY A 234 -26.02 10.06 7.55
C GLY A 234 -24.89 9.47 8.41
N ALA A 235 -24.64 8.16 8.32
CA ALA A 235 -23.43 7.56 8.87
C ALA A 235 -22.18 8.10 8.15
N SER A 236 -21.14 8.45 8.90
CA SER A 236 -19.87 8.86 8.34
C SER A 236 -18.82 7.77 8.56
N SER A 237 -18.29 7.22 7.47
CA SER A 237 -17.15 6.30 7.48
C SER A 237 -15.88 7.02 7.02
N ARG A 238 -14.71 6.40 7.23
CA ARG A 238 -13.43 6.97 6.80
C ARG A 238 -12.91 6.24 5.57
N PHE A 239 -12.70 6.97 4.49
CA PHE A 239 -12.09 6.46 3.27
C PHE A 239 -10.59 6.51 3.36
N ARG A 240 -9.93 5.36 3.28
CA ARG A 240 -8.47 5.31 3.17
C ARG A 240 -8.04 5.56 1.73
N PHE A 241 -8.45 6.71 1.16
CA PHE A 241 -8.07 7.09 -0.20
C PHE A 241 -6.55 7.10 -0.36
N TYR A 242 -5.83 7.46 0.70
CA TYR A 242 -4.37 7.58 0.73
C TYR A 242 -3.62 6.25 0.75
N ASP A 243 -4.30 5.12 0.91
CA ASP A 243 -3.67 3.79 0.94
C ASP A 243 -3.33 3.35 -0.48
N PRO A 244 -2.06 3.11 -0.86
CA PRO A 244 -1.71 2.74 -2.24
C PRO A 244 -2.42 1.48 -2.77
N ARG A 245 -2.87 0.58 -1.88
CA ARG A 245 -3.68 -0.60 -2.22
C ARG A 245 -5.07 -0.23 -2.75
N VAL A 246 -5.58 0.93 -2.36
CA VAL A 246 -6.88 1.46 -2.75
C VAL A 246 -6.69 2.53 -3.81
N PHE A 247 -5.74 3.46 -3.62
CA PHE A 247 -5.54 4.67 -4.41
C PHE A 247 -5.45 4.40 -5.91
N ASN A 248 -4.54 3.49 -6.33
CA ASN A 248 -4.29 3.25 -7.76
C ASN A 248 -5.54 2.71 -8.47
N HIS A 249 -6.18 1.71 -7.86
CA HIS A 249 -7.43 1.12 -8.37
C HIS A 249 -8.57 2.14 -8.37
N TRP A 250 -8.71 2.88 -7.27
CA TRP A 250 -9.75 3.89 -7.11
C TRP A 250 -9.64 5.00 -8.16
N LEU A 251 -8.47 5.61 -8.29
CA LEU A 251 -8.28 6.78 -9.15
C LEU A 251 -8.44 6.44 -10.64
N GLN A 252 -7.99 5.25 -11.07
CA GLN A 252 -8.11 4.79 -12.46
C GLN A 252 -9.54 4.46 -12.89
N ASN A 253 -10.41 4.13 -11.93
CA ASN A 253 -11.79 3.72 -12.20
C ASN A 253 -12.82 4.80 -11.84
N LEU A 254 -12.38 5.98 -11.39
CA LEU A 254 -13.27 7.08 -11.07
C LEU A 254 -13.80 7.75 -12.35
N ALA A 255 -15.09 8.06 -12.37
CA ALA A 255 -15.69 8.81 -13.48
C ALA A 255 -14.99 10.17 -13.69
N SER A 256 -14.76 10.56 -14.96
CA SER A 256 -13.95 11.75 -15.30
C SER A 256 -14.44 13.04 -14.64
N VAL A 257 -15.75 13.22 -14.51
CA VAL A 257 -16.36 14.41 -13.86
C VAL A 257 -15.95 14.55 -12.40
N ARG A 258 -15.59 13.46 -11.73
CA ARG A 258 -15.21 13.42 -10.32
C ARG A 258 -13.72 13.53 -10.10
N LEU A 259 -12.91 13.30 -11.14
CA LEU A 259 -11.46 13.42 -11.03
C LEU A 259 -11.06 14.86 -10.72
N ALA A 260 -11.76 15.86 -11.29
CA ALA A 260 -11.55 17.26 -10.97
C ALA A 260 -11.76 17.53 -9.46
N ASP A 261 -12.88 17.05 -8.91
CA ASP A 261 -13.19 17.15 -7.48
C ASP A 261 -12.21 16.38 -6.61
N PHE A 262 -11.66 15.26 -7.09
CA PHE A 262 -10.69 14.47 -6.35
C PHE A 262 -9.31 15.15 -6.30
N PHE A 263 -8.85 15.71 -7.42
CA PHE A 263 -7.56 16.41 -7.48
C PHE A 263 -7.62 17.72 -6.67
N GLY A 264 -8.69 18.51 -6.81
CA GLY A 264 -8.80 19.80 -6.12
C GLY A 264 -7.54 20.67 -6.33
N PRO A 265 -6.83 21.09 -5.26
CA PRO A 265 -5.60 21.89 -5.38
C PRO A 265 -4.35 21.06 -5.72
N VAL A 266 -4.44 19.74 -5.83
CA VAL A 266 -3.30 18.87 -6.12
C VAL A 266 -3.03 18.86 -7.61
N GLN A 267 -1.79 19.13 -8.04
CA GLN A 267 -1.42 19.05 -9.46
C GLN A 267 -0.94 17.66 -9.86
N MET A 268 -0.40 16.90 -8.90
CA MET A 268 0.16 15.58 -9.16
C MET A 268 0.05 14.67 -7.94
N TRP A 269 -0.33 13.43 -8.18
CA TRP A 269 -0.21 12.33 -7.23
C TRP A 269 0.88 11.36 -7.68
N ILE A 270 1.63 10.81 -6.73
CA ILE A 270 2.60 9.74 -6.96
C ILE A 270 2.35 8.65 -5.94
N SER A 271 1.88 7.51 -6.42
CA SER A 271 1.49 6.38 -5.58
C SER A 271 2.35 5.17 -5.94
N PRO A 272 3.09 4.61 -4.97
CA PRO A 272 3.90 3.42 -5.23
C PRO A 272 3.04 2.21 -5.57
N ASP A 273 3.64 1.23 -6.25
CA ASP A 273 3.02 -0.07 -6.42
C ASP A 273 2.95 -0.77 -5.05
N PRO A 274 1.75 -1.13 -4.55
CA PRO A 274 1.59 -1.80 -3.27
C PRO A 274 2.09 -3.25 -3.27
N ASN A 275 2.43 -3.82 -4.44
CA ASN A 275 2.86 -5.21 -4.59
C ASN A 275 4.33 -5.40 -4.15
N PRO A 276 4.59 -6.08 -3.02
CA PRO A 276 5.95 -6.25 -2.50
C PRO A 276 6.78 -7.28 -3.28
N LEU A 277 6.19 -8.03 -4.23
CA LEU A 277 6.92 -9.03 -5.02
C LEU A 277 7.84 -8.40 -6.07
N MET A 278 7.62 -7.13 -6.44
CA MET A 278 8.42 -6.48 -7.46
C MET A 278 9.76 -6.00 -6.89
N THR A 279 10.86 -6.49 -7.46
CA THR A 279 12.23 -6.11 -7.03
C THR A 279 12.60 -4.67 -7.38
N ALA A 280 12.04 -4.13 -8.47
CA ALA A 280 12.16 -2.73 -8.80
C ALA A 280 10.95 -1.99 -8.23
N GLN A 281 11.16 -1.06 -7.31
CA GLN A 281 10.10 -0.18 -6.86
C GLN A 281 9.62 0.68 -8.03
N ARG A 282 8.33 0.54 -8.34
CA ARG A 282 7.60 1.31 -9.34
C ARG A 282 6.59 2.20 -8.63
N ALA A 283 6.25 3.31 -9.25
CA ALA A 283 5.15 4.14 -8.84
C ALA A 283 4.34 4.58 -10.04
N TRP A 284 3.09 4.93 -9.79
CA TRP A 284 2.21 5.57 -10.74
C TRP A 284 2.17 7.05 -10.46
N GLN A 285 2.42 7.84 -11.49
CA GLN A 285 2.24 9.28 -11.48
C GLN A 285 0.91 9.61 -12.15
N TYR A 286 0.10 10.45 -11.51
CA TYR A 286 -1.16 10.95 -12.02
C TYR A 286 -1.13 12.47 -12.01
N LYS A 287 -1.24 13.11 -13.16
CA LYS A 287 -1.25 14.58 -13.31
C LYS A 287 -2.59 15.05 -13.80
N TRP A 288 -3.05 16.17 -13.26
CA TRP A 288 -4.22 16.87 -13.77
C TRP A 288 -3.78 17.97 -14.73
N VAL A 289 -4.12 17.83 -16.02
CA VAL A 289 -3.73 18.77 -17.08
C VAL A 289 -4.93 19.00 -17.98
N ASP A 290 -5.31 20.27 -18.20
CA ASP A 290 -6.39 20.69 -19.11
C ASP A 290 -7.72 19.94 -18.91
N GLY A 291 -8.08 19.68 -17.64
CA GLY A 291 -9.32 18.99 -17.28
C GLY A 291 -9.30 17.48 -17.53
N GLN A 292 -8.14 16.90 -17.77
CA GLN A 292 -7.95 15.46 -17.94
C GLN A 292 -6.84 14.94 -17.02
N MET A 293 -7.00 13.68 -16.60
CA MET A 293 -5.96 12.96 -15.87
C MET A 293 -5.04 12.25 -16.85
N ASN A 294 -3.76 12.60 -16.82
CA ASN A 294 -2.70 11.85 -17.47
C ASN A 294 -2.05 10.92 -16.43
N SER A 295 -1.89 9.64 -16.78
CA SER A 295 -1.20 8.68 -15.92
C SER A 295 0.02 8.08 -16.63
N SER A 296 1.08 7.85 -15.87
CA SER A 296 2.29 7.18 -16.35
C SER A 296 2.93 6.38 -15.23
N GLU A 297 3.53 5.25 -15.59
CA GLU A 297 4.41 4.52 -14.70
C GLU A 297 5.75 5.24 -14.63
N ILE A 298 6.29 5.39 -13.42
CA ILE A 298 7.63 5.91 -13.16
C ILE A 298 8.44 4.88 -12.39
N LEU A 299 9.70 4.76 -12.75
CA LEU A 299 10.66 3.97 -11.99
C LEU A 299 11.07 4.80 -10.76
N LEU A 300 10.91 4.25 -9.56
CA LEU A 300 11.36 4.95 -8.36
C LEU A 300 12.87 4.89 -8.20
N GLN A 301 13.53 3.85 -8.70
CA GLN A 301 14.98 3.69 -8.63
C GLN A 301 15.51 3.11 -9.93
N GLN A 302 16.50 3.78 -10.52
CA GLN A 302 17.31 3.15 -11.56
C GLN A 302 18.20 2.10 -10.88
N ARG A 303 18.21 0.86 -11.39
CA ARG A 303 19.24 -0.10 -10.99
C ARG A 303 20.57 0.50 -11.37
N LEU A 304 21.40 0.84 -10.39
CA LEU A 304 22.82 1.00 -10.65
C LEU A 304 23.26 -0.34 -11.21
N ASN A 305 23.81 -0.35 -12.43
CA ASN A 305 24.57 -1.50 -12.89
C ASN A 305 25.58 -1.77 -11.78
N ILE A 306 25.52 -2.95 -11.17
CA ILE A 306 26.64 -3.47 -10.41
C ILE A 306 27.73 -3.58 -11.47
N GLU A 307 28.62 -2.59 -11.53
CA GLU A 307 29.86 -2.77 -12.27
C GLU A 307 30.55 -4.00 -11.67
N GLN A 308 30.82 -4.92 -12.60
CA GLN A 308 31.41 -6.26 -12.52
C GLN A 308 32.23 -6.59 -11.27
#